data_AF-A0A378PR53-F1
#
_entry.id   AF-A0A378PR53-F1
#
_cell.length_a   1.000
_cell.length_b   1.000
_cell.length_c   1.000
_cell.angle_alpha   90.00
_cell.angle_beta   90.00
_cell.angle_gamma   90.00
#
_symmetry.space_group_name_H-M   'P 1'
#
loop_
_entity.id
_entity.type
_entity.pdbx_description
1 polymer ?
#
loop_
_entity_poly.entity_id
_entity_poly.type
_entity_poly.pdbx_seq_one_letter_code
_entity_poly.pdbx_strand_id
1 'polypeptide(L)'
;MTDKRSRTTPSSTPQQGGWQIRHGDLAWFEKHRLTAKNPQKIKVLLKMGDELLDAHATQAFFESCGADVVAQDGGDHRISDYDDQVGQVVAWVQAPS
;
A
#
# COMPACT_ATOMS: atom_id res chain seq x y z
N MET A 1 -35.72 16.39 30.83
CA MET A 1 -34.62 17.30 31.21
C MET A 1 -33.34 16.64 30.74
N THR A 2 -32.77 17.15 29.65
CA THR A 2 -31.72 16.50 28.86
C THR A 2 -30.35 16.91 29.39
N ASP A 3 -29.53 15.95 29.83
CA ASP A 3 -28.14 16.22 30.18
C ASP A 3 -27.23 15.74 29.04
N LYS A 4 -26.82 16.68 28.16
CA LYS A 4 -25.84 16.44 27.11
C LYS A 4 -24.45 16.58 27.74
N ARG A 5 -23.84 15.46 28.14
CA ARG A 5 -22.40 15.43 28.44
C ARG A 5 -21.63 15.67 27.14
N SER A 6 -21.04 16.86 27.05
CA SER A 6 -20.06 17.25 26.04
C SER A 6 -18.91 16.24 26.01
N ARG A 7 -18.87 15.47 24.93
CA ARG A 7 -17.76 14.56 24.62
C ARG A 7 -16.72 15.39 23.88
N THR A 8 -15.67 15.79 24.58
CA THR A 8 -14.50 16.45 24.00
C THR A 8 -13.84 15.47 23.04
N THR A 9 -13.83 15.81 21.75
CA THR A 9 -13.08 15.10 20.73
C THR A 9 -11.58 15.29 21.03
N PRO A 10 -10.77 14.22 21.15
CA PRO A 10 -9.33 14.40 21.25
C PRO A 10 -8.82 15.00 19.94
N SER A 11 -8.13 16.13 20.04
CA SER A 11 -7.33 16.70 18.95
C SER A 11 -6.27 15.66 18.56
N SER A 12 -6.43 15.06 17.38
CA SER A 12 -5.42 14.19 16.78
C SER A 12 -4.21 15.06 16.46
N THR A 13 -3.23 15.06 17.36
CA THR A 13 -1.95 15.72 17.13
C THR A 13 -1.28 15.04 15.93
N PRO A 14 -0.96 15.77 14.84
CA PRO A 14 -0.21 15.19 13.72
C PRO A 14 1.11 14.65 14.25
N GLN A 15 1.48 13.43 13.86
CA GLN A 15 2.73 12.79 14.27
C GLN A 15 3.91 13.67 13.84
N GLN A 16 4.49 14.38 14.81
CA GLN A 16 5.66 15.25 14.61
C GLN A 16 6.89 14.36 14.43
N GLY A 17 7.15 13.95 13.19
CA GLY A 17 8.30 13.11 12.85
C GLY A 17 8.26 12.47 11.46
N GLY A 18 7.09 12.44 10.81
CA GLY A 18 6.95 11.96 9.45
C GLY A 18 7.30 13.00 8.39
N TRP A 19 7.59 12.54 7.16
CA TRP A 19 7.66 13.43 6.00
C TRP A 19 6.30 14.11 5.80
N GLN A 20 6.25 15.44 5.89
CA GLN A 20 5.04 16.19 5.59
C GLN A 20 4.86 16.23 4.07
N ILE A 21 4.03 15.34 3.55
CA ILE A 21 3.60 15.37 2.15
C ILE A 21 2.72 16.62 1.94
N ARG A 22 3.14 17.49 1.03
CA ARG A 22 2.40 18.70 0.62
C ARG A 22 1.80 18.47 -0.77
N HIS A 23 0.82 19.29 -1.15
CA HIS A 23 0.25 19.26 -2.49
C HIS A 23 1.30 19.47 -3.60
N GLY A 24 2.34 20.27 -3.34
CA GLY A 24 3.46 20.45 -4.27
C GLY A 24 4.25 19.16 -4.52
N ASP A 25 4.38 18.29 -3.52
CA ASP A 25 5.06 17.00 -3.65
C ASP A 25 4.23 16.03 -4.51
N LEU A 26 2.90 16.04 -4.34
CA LEU A 26 1.98 15.24 -5.18
C LEU A 26 2.08 15.65 -6.65
N ALA A 27 2.05 16.97 -6.93
CA ALA A 27 2.18 17.49 -8.29
C ALA A 27 3.56 17.20 -8.89
N TRP A 28 4.61 17.13 -8.05
CA TRP A 28 5.93 16.72 -8.49
C TRP A 28 5.95 15.24 -8.89
N PHE A 29 5.39 14.33 -8.08
CA PHE A 29 5.32 12.90 -8.40
C PHE A 29 4.48 12.56 -9.62
N GLU A 30 3.44 13.34 -9.91
CA GLU A 30 2.64 13.19 -11.12
C GLU A 30 3.48 13.38 -12.39
N LYS A 31 4.41 14.34 -12.35
CA LYS A 31 5.33 14.66 -13.46
C LYS A 31 6.60 13.81 -13.46
N HIS A 32 6.95 13.22 -12.33
CA HIS A 32 8.17 12.44 -12.12
C HIS A 32 7.80 11.07 -11.56
N ARG A 33 7.06 10.31 -12.36
CA ARG A 33 6.67 8.95 -12.00
C ARG A 33 7.92 8.13 -11.69
N LEU A 34 7.86 7.40 -10.58
CA LEU A 34 8.92 6.52 -10.14
C LEU A 34 9.17 5.45 -11.21
N THR A 35 10.44 5.11 -11.41
CA THR A 35 10.86 4.01 -12.28
C THR A 35 11.72 3.04 -11.48
N ALA A 36 11.53 1.74 -11.73
CA ALA A 36 12.33 0.71 -11.09
C ALA A 36 13.61 0.49 -11.88
N LYS A 37 14.77 0.58 -11.22
CA LYS A 37 16.08 0.31 -11.85
C LYS A 37 16.28 -1.18 -12.19
N ASN A 38 15.73 -2.08 -11.37
CA ASN A 38 15.84 -3.53 -11.53
C ASN A 38 14.44 -4.16 -11.37
N PRO A 39 13.51 -3.91 -12.30
CA PRO A 39 12.12 -4.32 -12.14
C PRO A 39 11.94 -5.84 -12.04
N GLN A 40 12.80 -6.61 -12.70
CA GLN A 40 12.85 -8.07 -12.61
C GLN A 40 13.19 -8.63 -11.22
N LYS A 41 13.64 -7.77 -10.29
CA LYS A 41 13.89 -8.14 -8.89
C LYS A 41 12.77 -7.71 -7.95
N ILE A 42 11.70 -7.13 -8.49
CA ILE A 42 10.56 -6.65 -7.72
C ILE A 42 9.39 -7.58 -8.02
N LYS A 43 8.89 -8.22 -6.96
CA LYS A 43 7.66 -9.01 -6.98
C LYS A 43 6.68 -8.39 -6.00
N VAL A 44 5.46 -8.15 -6.46
CA VAL A 44 4.41 -7.47 -5.68
C VAL A 44 3.28 -8.44 -5.44
N LEU A 45 3.02 -8.75 -4.17
CA LEU A 45 1.78 -9.40 -3.76
C LEU A 45 0.73 -8.31 -3.54
N LEU A 46 -0.39 -8.41 -4.24
CA LEU A 46 -1.47 -7.45 -4.17
C LEU A 46 -2.79 -8.14 -3.89
N LYS A 47 -3.56 -7.61 -2.92
CA LYS A 47 -4.92 -8.05 -2.63
C LYS A 47 -5.90 -7.14 -3.35
N MET A 48 -6.75 -7.71 -4.20
CA MET A 48 -7.73 -6.92 -4.96
C MET A 48 -8.91 -6.45 -4.10
N GLY A 49 -9.09 -7.04 -2.91
CA GLY A 49 -10.04 -6.61 -1.90
C GLY A 49 -9.54 -5.51 -0.96
N ASP A 50 -8.37 -4.89 -1.23
CA ASP A 50 -7.83 -3.79 -0.42
C ASP A 50 -8.85 -2.65 -0.32
N GLU A 51 -9.29 -2.37 0.91
CA GLU A 51 -10.32 -1.40 1.23
C GLU A 51 -9.78 0.03 1.43
N LEU A 52 -8.47 0.22 1.44
CA LEU A 52 -7.80 1.50 1.68
C LEU A 52 -7.14 2.07 0.43
N LEU A 53 -6.60 1.22 -0.44
CA LEU A 53 -5.93 1.60 -1.67
C LEU A 53 -6.73 1.16 -2.89
N ASP A 54 -6.62 1.92 -3.99
CA ASP A 54 -7.12 1.48 -5.29
C ASP A 54 -6.17 0.40 -5.83
N ALA A 55 -6.53 -0.86 -5.60
CA ALA A 55 -5.72 -2.00 -6.03
C ALA A 55 -5.46 -2.01 -7.55
N HIS A 56 -6.41 -1.59 -8.38
CA HIS A 56 -6.21 -1.53 -9.82
C HIS A 56 -5.20 -0.46 -10.22
N ALA A 57 -5.27 0.72 -9.60
CA ALA A 57 -4.27 1.77 -9.81
C ALA A 57 -2.87 1.32 -9.33
N THR A 58 -2.80 0.60 -8.21
CA THR A 58 -1.55 0.03 -7.69
C THR A 58 -0.96 -1.03 -8.63
N GLN A 59 -1.79 -1.96 -9.11
CA GLN A 59 -1.39 -2.97 -10.10
C GLN A 59 -0.82 -2.31 -11.35
N ALA A 60 -1.57 -1.39 -11.96
CA ALA A 60 -1.15 -0.70 -13.18
C ALA A 60 0.17 0.06 -12.99
N PHE A 61 0.37 0.67 -11.82
CA PHE A 61 1.63 1.35 -11.51
C PHE A 61 2.83 0.38 -11.48
N PHE A 62 2.74 -0.73 -10.76
CA PHE A 62 3.86 -1.68 -10.67
C PHE A 62 4.12 -2.43 -11.98
N GLU A 63 3.07 -2.80 -12.71
CA GLU A 63 3.19 -3.37 -14.05
C GLU A 63 3.85 -2.37 -15.02
N SER A 64 3.50 -1.07 -14.94
CA SER A 64 4.16 -0.03 -15.77
C SER A 64 5.65 0.14 -15.43
N CYS A 65 6.06 -0.24 -14.22
CA CYS A 65 7.46 -0.28 -13.84
C CYS A 65 8.18 -1.55 -14.35
N GLY A 66 7.46 -2.53 -14.90
CA GLY A 66 7.98 -3.83 -15.34
C GLY A 66 8.13 -4.87 -14.22
N ALA A 67 7.54 -4.62 -13.03
CA ALA A 67 7.58 -5.55 -11.92
C ALA A 67 6.63 -6.73 -12.14
N ASP A 68 6.92 -7.87 -11.51
CA ASP A 68 6.01 -9.02 -11.50
C ASP A 68 4.95 -8.82 -10.42
N VAL A 69 3.67 -8.74 -10.82
CA VAL A 69 2.54 -8.49 -9.92
C VAL A 69 1.69 -9.75 -9.80
N VAL A 70 1.58 -10.26 -8.57
CA VAL A 70 0.67 -11.34 -8.20
C VAL A 70 -0.57 -10.71 -7.57
N ALA A 71 -1.56 -10.43 -8.40
CA ALA A 71 -2.88 -9.97 -7.97
C ALA A 71 -3.72 -11.18 -7.51
N GLN A 72 -4.20 -11.14 -6.27
CA GLN A 72 -5.08 -12.16 -5.69
C GLN A 72 -6.47 -11.57 -5.46
N ASP A 73 -7.50 -12.29 -5.91
CA ASP A 73 -8.89 -11.92 -5.67
C ASP A 73 -9.19 -11.87 -4.15
N GLY A 74 -9.98 -10.87 -3.73
CA GLY A 74 -10.33 -10.69 -2.32
C GLY A 74 -9.15 -10.28 -1.44
N GLY A 75 -9.18 -10.70 -0.18
CA GLY A 75 -8.26 -10.24 0.87
C GLY A 75 -8.62 -8.84 1.39
N ASP A 76 -7.70 -8.23 2.13
CA ASP A 76 -7.84 -6.89 2.69
C ASP A 76 -6.46 -6.20 2.80
N HIS A 77 -6.45 -4.90 3.08
CA HIS A 77 -5.24 -4.09 3.22
C HIS A 77 -4.32 -4.61 4.34
N ARG A 78 -4.91 -5.21 5.37
CA ARG A 78 -4.17 -5.72 6.53
C ARG A 78 -3.44 -7.02 6.24
N ILE A 79 -3.76 -7.68 5.13
CA ILE A 79 -3.32 -9.04 4.82
C ILE A 79 -3.74 -9.95 5.98
N SER A 80 -5.04 -10.03 6.28
CA SER A 80 -5.56 -10.84 7.39
C SER A 80 -5.20 -12.33 7.32
N ASP A 81 -4.82 -12.83 6.14
CA ASP A 81 -4.27 -14.16 5.89
C ASP A 81 -2.73 -14.20 5.94
N TYR A 82 -2.12 -13.37 6.80
CA TYR A 82 -0.67 -13.14 6.87
C TYR A 82 0.18 -14.41 6.89
N ASP A 83 -0.18 -15.40 7.72
CA ASP A 83 0.61 -16.62 7.89
C ASP A 83 0.72 -17.44 6.58
N ASP A 84 -0.33 -17.43 5.77
CA ASP A 84 -0.31 -18.08 4.45
C ASP A 84 0.51 -17.26 3.45
N GLN A 85 0.34 -15.94 3.45
CA GLN A 85 1.02 -15.05 2.51
C GLN A 85 2.52 -14.96 2.77
N VAL A 86 2.96 -14.94 4.03
CA VAL A 86 4.39 -14.92 4.35
C VAL A 86 5.07 -16.22 3.90
N GLY A 87 4.39 -17.37 4.04
CA GLY A 87 4.88 -18.65 3.50
C GLY A 87 5.08 -18.59 1.99
N GLN A 88 4.12 -18.03 1.26
CA GLN A 88 4.20 -17.87 -0.19
C GLN A 88 5.35 -16.94 -0.60
N VAL A 89 5.54 -15.81 0.10
CA VAL A 89 6.65 -14.88 -0.16
C VAL A 89 8.00 -15.53 0.09
N VAL A 90 8.16 -16.29 1.18
CA VAL A 90 9.41 -17.02 1.48
C VAL A 90 9.70 -18.06 0.39
N ALA A 91 8.67 -18.78 -0.07
CA ALA A 91 8.82 -19.76 -1.15
C ALA A 91 9.31 -19.11 -2.45
N TRP A 92 8.84 -17.91 -2.79
CA TRP A 92 9.34 -17.18 -3.97
C TRP A 92 10.81 -16.81 -3.86
N VAL A 93 11.27 -16.39 -2.69
CA VAL A 93 12.67 -16.00 -2.46
C VAL A 93 13.60 -17.22 -2.46
N GLN A 94 13.11 -18.38 -2.02
CA GLN A 94 13.86 -19.63 -2.00
C GLN A 94 13.86 -20.37 -3.35
N ALA A 95 12.95 -20.02 -4.27
CA ALA A 95 12.90 -20.63 -5.58
C ALA A 95 14.17 -20.29 -6.38
N PRO A 96 14.79 -21.29 -7.05
CA PRO A 96 15.93 -21.03 -7.91
C PRO A 96 15.54 -20.07 -9.05
N SER A 97 16.39 -19.07 -9.29
CA SER A 97 16.24 -18.04 -10.33
C SER A 97 16.57 -18.54 -11.72
#